data_AF-A0A8H5ZA13-F1
#
_entry.id   AF-A0A8H5ZA13-F1
#
_cell.length_a   1.000
_cell.length_b   1.000
_cell.length_c   1.000
_cell.angle_alpha   90.00
_cell.angle_beta   90.00
_cell.angle_gamma   90.00
#
_symmetry.space_group_name_H-M   'P 1'
#
loop_
_entity.id
_entity.type
_entity.pdbx_description
1 polymer ?
#
loop_
_entity_poly.entity_id
_entity_poly.type
_entity_poly.pdbx_seq_one_letter_code
_entity_poly.pdbx_strand_id
1 'polypeptide(L)'
;MFWVPYFLSVLVGAVAGSESAQIVPRAFIVEYEDVSQAISALDNVGATKTLDLNYELFQGATIQFNDEKPLDERVAELLVLPAIRNVWPKKLIPAPDAQIHAVASRRSEESVSGQVVRRANSNDMLSTHVQTQVDKLRAKGITGEGVKIAVIDSGIDYTHEALGKCLGPNCLVVGGYDFVGDNFNGSNTPVPDNDPRDTCWGHGTHVAGIIAAQPNKLGFTGAAPNVKLAAYRVFNCQTSTTDDVIIAALLRAQQDGANIITLLLEL
;
A
#
# COMPACT_ATOMS: atom_id res chain seq x y z
N MET A 1 13.32 47.78 -36.81
CA MET A 1 12.52 46.56 -37.03
C MET A 1 13.51 45.41 -37.13
N PHE A 2 13.99 44.90 -35.99
CA PHE A 2 15.05 43.89 -35.95
C PHE A 2 14.42 42.55 -35.55
N TRP A 3 14.64 41.59 -36.43
CA TRP A 3 14.10 40.24 -36.42
C TRP A 3 14.99 39.35 -35.53
N VAL A 4 14.37 38.57 -34.66
CA VAL A 4 15.01 37.57 -33.78
C VAL A 4 15.06 36.23 -34.51
N PRO A 5 16.14 35.45 -34.33
CA PRO A 5 15.92 34.04 -34.02
C PRO A 5 16.77 33.60 -32.83
N TYR A 6 16.10 33.21 -31.75
CA TYR A 6 16.71 32.50 -30.63
C TYR A 6 16.96 31.05 -31.04
N PHE A 7 18.16 30.59 -30.72
CA PHE A 7 18.63 29.24 -30.93
C PHE A 7 17.85 28.20 -30.10
N LEU A 8 17.71 27.03 -30.71
CA LEU A 8 17.33 25.74 -30.13
C LEU A 8 17.80 25.57 -28.68
N SER A 9 16.85 25.31 -27.78
CA SER A 9 17.10 24.59 -26.54
C SER A 9 16.47 23.22 -26.68
N VAL A 10 17.33 22.20 -26.67
CA VAL A 10 16.97 20.78 -26.79
C VAL A 10 16.10 20.39 -25.60
N LEU A 11 14.91 19.85 -25.92
CA LEU A 11 14.09 19.06 -25.02
C LEU A 11 14.96 17.95 -24.39
N VAL A 12 15.27 18.07 -23.11
CA VAL A 12 15.59 16.89 -22.30
C VAL A 12 14.25 16.22 -22.01
N GLY A 13 13.83 15.35 -22.94
CA GLY A 13 12.80 14.39 -22.67
C GLY A 13 13.32 13.45 -21.59
N ALA A 14 12.80 13.57 -20.37
CA ALA A 14 12.89 12.50 -19.41
C ALA A 14 12.12 11.31 -20.02
N VAL A 15 12.88 10.33 -20.50
CA VAL A 15 12.35 9.00 -20.77
C VAL A 15 11.93 8.47 -19.40
N ALA A 16 10.64 8.55 -19.10
CA ALA A 16 10.03 7.67 -18.12
C ALA A 16 10.17 6.26 -18.68
N GLY A 17 11.22 5.57 -18.24
CA GLY A 17 11.30 4.13 -18.40
C GLY A 17 10.18 3.55 -17.57
N SER A 18 9.09 3.14 -18.20
CA SER A 18 8.17 2.20 -17.59
C SER A 18 8.99 0.93 -17.34
N GLU A 19 9.47 0.71 -16.12
CA GLU A 19 9.99 -0.60 -15.74
C GLU A 19 8.83 -1.58 -15.90
N SER A 20 8.91 -2.41 -16.93
CA SER A 20 7.94 -3.48 -17.13
C SER A 20 7.96 -4.37 -15.89
N ALA A 21 6.83 -4.49 -15.19
CA ALA A 21 6.69 -5.37 -14.04
C ALA A 21 7.36 -6.74 -14.30
N GLN A 22 8.38 -7.06 -13.49
CA GLN A 22 9.26 -8.19 -13.73
C GLN A 22 8.53 -9.49 -13.37
N ILE A 23 8.37 -10.41 -14.32
CA ILE A 23 7.73 -11.71 -14.06
C ILE A 23 8.58 -12.50 -13.06
N VAL A 24 7.93 -13.03 -12.01
CA VAL A 24 8.56 -13.94 -11.06
C VAL A 24 8.61 -15.34 -11.70
N PRO A 25 9.79 -15.92 -11.92
CA PRO A 25 9.91 -17.21 -12.59
C PRO A 25 9.14 -18.32 -11.87
N ARG A 26 8.47 -19.17 -12.65
CA ARG A 26 7.82 -20.42 -12.19
C ARG A 26 6.68 -20.20 -11.18
N ALA A 27 6.22 -18.96 -11.04
CA ALA A 27 5.20 -18.54 -10.10
C ALA A 27 3.95 -18.03 -10.83
N PHE A 28 2.78 -18.49 -10.41
CA PHE A 28 1.51 -18.20 -11.08
C PHE A 28 0.40 -17.94 -10.07
N ILE A 29 -0.51 -17.04 -10.42
CA ILE A 29 -1.80 -16.89 -9.76
C ILE A 29 -2.82 -17.69 -10.56
N VAL A 30 -3.60 -18.53 -9.87
CA VAL A 30 -4.67 -19.32 -10.48
C VAL A 30 -6.01 -18.99 -9.85
N GLU A 31 -7.04 -18.85 -10.68
CA GLU A 31 -8.43 -18.78 -10.26
C GLU A 31 -9.06 -20.17 -10.42
N TYR A 32 -9.82 -20.58 -9.42
CA TYR A 32 -10.50 -21.87 -9.38
C TYR A 32 -11.87 -21.78 -10.04
N GLU A 33 -12.22 -22.81 -10.82
CA GLU A 33 -13.60 -23.05 -11.23
C GLU A 33 -14.35 -23.78 -10.09
N ASP A 34 -13.69 -24.75 -9.45
CA ASP A 34 -14.19 -25.50 -8.30
C ASP A 34 -13.05 -25.70 -7.27
N VAL A 35 -13.18 -25.06 -6.11
CA VAL A 35 -12.18 -25.11 -5.03
C VAL A 35 -11.92 -26.53 -4.54
N SER A 36 -12.94 -27.38 -4.49
CA SER A 36 -12.82 -28.74 -3.96
C SER A 36 -11.95 -29.63 -4.85
N GLN A 37 -11.93 -29.37 -6.16
CA GLN A 37 -11.16 -30.13 -7.15
C GLN A 37 -9.81 -29.50 -7.45
N ALA A 38 -9.68 -28.18 -7.29
CA ALA A 38 -8.48 -27.44 -7.67
C ALA A 38 -7.23 -27.88 -6.89
N ILE A 39 -7.37 -28.16 -5.58
CA ILE A 39 -6.23 -28.58 -4.74
C ILE A 39 -5.62 -29.87 -5.28
N SER A 40 -6.43 -30.91 -5.48
CA SER A 40 -5.95 -32.19 -6.01
C SER A 40 -5.44 -32.09 -7.45
N ALA A 41 -6.04 -31.23 -8.28
CA ALA A 41 -5.57 -31.00 -9.65
C ALA A 41 -4.17 -30.37 -9.67
N LEU A 42 -3.90 -29.41 -8.77
CA LEU A 42 -2.61 -28.74 -8.65
C LEU A 42 -1.52 -29.66 -8.08
N ASP A 43 -1.85 -30.50 -7.10
CA ASP A 43 -0.92 -31.50 -6.56
C ASP A 43 -0.45 -32.48 -7.64
N ASN A 44 -1.36 -32.91 -8.53
CA ASN A 44 -1.06 -33.86 -9.60
C ASN A 44 -0.10 -33.31 -10.67
N VAL A 45 -0.04 -31.99 -10.85
CA VAL A 45 0.92 -31.34 -11.76
C VAL A 45 2.20 -30.88 -11.05
N GLY A 46 2.35 -31.22 -9.77
CA GLY A 46 3.54 -30.89 -8.98
C GLY A 46 3.65 -29.41 -8.60
N ALA A 47 2.53 -28.70 -8.52
CA ALA A 47 2.48 -27.32 -8.08
C ALA A 47 2.49 -27.23 -6.55
N THR A 48 3.30 -26.33 -5.99
CA THR A 48 3.28 -26.01 -4.56
C THR A 48 2.48 -24.74 -4.33
N LYS A 49 1.44 -24.76 -3.48
CA LYS A 49 0.73 -23.55 -3.06
C LYS A 49 1.63 -22.68 -2.17
N THR A 50 1.82 -21.41 -2.55
CA THR A 50 2.65 -20.44 -1.79
C THR A 50 1.82 -19.36 -1.12
N LEU A 51 0.62 -19.06 -1.62
CA LEU A 51 -0.31 -18.13 -1.00
C LEU A 51 -1.75 -18.58 -1.24
N ASP A 52 -2.59 -18.52 -0.20
CA ASP A 52 -4.02 -18.78 -0.33
C ASP A 52 -4.74 -17.48 -0.70
N LEU A 53 -5.49 -17.52 -1.81
CA LEU A 53 -6.28 -16.40 -2.30
C LEU A 53 -7.77 -16.75 -2.28
N ASN A 54 -8.21 -17.65 -1.40
CA ASN A 54 -9.61 -17.98 -1.22
C ASN A 54 -10.35 -16.92 -0.38
N TYR A 55 -10.94 -15.94 -1.05
CA TYR A 55 -11.74 -14.85 -0.51
C TYR A 55 -13.13 -14.79 -1.17
N GLU A 56 -14.08 -14.05 -0.58
CA GLU A 56 -15.45 -13.96 -1.10
C GLU A 56 -15.52 -13.54 -2.59
N LEU A 57 -14.67 -12.60 -3.01
CA LEU A 57 -14.66 -12.07 -4.38
C LEU A 57 -13.74 -12.81 -5.35
N PHE A 58 -12.83 -13.65 -4.85
CA PHE A 58 -11.85 -14.35 -5.67
C PHE A 58 -11.51 -15.68 -5.02
N GLN A 59 -11.62 -16.76 -5.76
CA GLN A 59 -11.36 -18.11 -5.28
C GLN A 59 -10.13 -18.63 -6.03
N GLY A 60 -8.97 -18.70 -5.37
CA GLY A 60 -7.74 -19.05 -6.06
C GLY A 60 -6.54 -19.23 -5.15
N ALA A 61 -5.35 -19.28 -5.74
CA ALA A 61 -4.09 -19.32 -5.02
C ALA A 61 -2.91 -18.85 -5.86
N THR A 62 -1.81 -18.52 -5.19
CA THR A 62 -0.49 -18.49 -5.83
C THR A 62 0.13 -19.87 -5.75
N ILE A 63 0.69 -20.33 -6.86
CA ILE A 63 1.40 -21.59 -6.99
C ILE A 63 2.81 -21.38 -7.55
N GLN A 64 3.71 -22.29 -7.19
CA GLN A 64 5.11 -22.32 -7.62
C GLN A 64 5.50 -23.70 -8.12
N PHE A 65 6.27 -23.76 -9.21
CA PHE A 65 6.83 -25.01 -9.74
C PHE A 65 8.32 -25.16 -9.44
N ASN A 66 8.76 -26.41 -9.36
CA ASN A 66 10.15 -26.78 -9.07
C ASN A 66 11.04 -26.92 -10.33
N ASP A 67 10.43 -27.03 -11.51
CA ASP A 67 11.11 -27.16 -12.80
C ASP A 67 11.15 -25.83 -13.57
N GLU A 68 11.88 -25.79 -14.69
CA GLU A 68 12.10 -24.58 -15.51
C GLU A 68 11.32 -24.62 -16.83
N LYS A 69 10.11 -25.18 -16.77
CA LYS A 69 9.24 -25.27 -17.95
C LYS A 69 8.94 -23.87 -18.51
N PRO A 70 8.94 -23.68 -19.84
CA PRO A 70 8.60 -22.39 -20.46
C PRO A 70 7.24 -21.87 -20.00
N LEU A 71 7.14 -20.54 -19.87
CA LEU A 71 5.98 -19.86 -19.31
C LEU A 71 4.68 -20.21 -20.07
N ASP A 72 4.73 -20.15 -21.39
CA ASP A 72 3.62 -20.43 -22.30
C ASP A 72 3.16 -21.89 -22.22
N GLU A 73 4.11 -22.82 -22.17
CA GLU A 73 3.81 -24.24 -22.01
C GLU A 73 3.15 -24.53 -20.65
N ARG A 74 3.61 -23.87 -19.58
CA ARG A 74 3.03 -24.01 -18.24
C ARG A 74 1.62 -23.42 -18.14
N VAL A 75 1.39 -22.26 -18.73
CA VAL A 75 0.06 -21.65 -18.79
C VAL A 75 -0.91 -22.54 -19.56
N ALA A 76 -0.49 -23.09 -20.71
CA ALA A 76 -1.31 -24.00 -21.50
C ALA A 76 -1.68 -25.29 -20.73
N GLU A 77 -0.73 -25.86 -19.99
CA GLU A 77 -0.96 -27.05 -19.15
C GLU A 77 -1.95 -26.78 -18.00
N LEU A 78 -1.88 -25.61 -17.37
CA LEU A 78 -2.79 -25.27 -16.27
C LEU A 78 -4.21 -24.98 -16.77
N LEU A 79 -4.35 -24.32 -17.93
CA LEU A 79 -5.67 -23.96 -18.49
C LEU A 79 -6.47 -25.16 -19.03
N VAL A 80 -5.84 -26.32 -19.24
CA VAL A 80 -6.56 -27.54 -19.62
C VAL A 80 -7.13 -28.30 -18.41
N LEU A 81 -6.74 -27.93 -17.18
CA LEU A 81 -7.29 -28.52 -15.97
C LEU A 81 -8.72 -28.02 -15.75
N PRO A 82 -9.76 -28.89 -15.70
CA PRO A 82 -11.14 -28.46 -15.55
C PRO A 82 -11.43 -27.66 -14.25
N ALA A 83 -10.57 -27.82 -13.24
CA ALA A 83 -10.70 -27.12 -11.97
C ALA A 83 -10.10 -25.71 -11.98
N ILE A 84 -9.40 -25.31 -13.04
CA ILE A 84 -8.73 -24.02 -13.18
C ILE A 84 -9.47 -23.17 -14.21
N ARG A 85 -9.91 -21.98 -13.78
CA ARG A 85 -10.65 -21.03 -14.61
C ARG A 85 -9.73 -20.09 -15.37
N ASN A 86 -8.74 -19.52 -14.67
CA ASN A 86 -7.80 -18.55 -15.21
C ASN A 86 -6.41 -18.74 -14.59
N VAL A 87 -5.38 -18.31 -15.33
CA VAL A 87 -3.97 -18.40 -14.92
C VAL A 87 -3.24 -17.12 -15.33
N TRP A 88 -2.46 -16.55 -14.42
CA TRP A 88 -1.62 -15.39 -14.68
C TRP A 88 -0.21 -15.61 -14.13
N PRO A 89 0.86 -15.18 -14.84
CA PRO A 89 2.18 -15.12 -14.26
C PRO A 89 2.21 -14.12 -13.10
N LYS A 90 2.83 -14.51 -11.98
CA LYS A 90 3.07 -13.63 -10.85
C LYS A 90 4.09 -12.55 -11.24
N LYS A 91 3.89 -11.33 -10.75
CA LYS A 91 4.76 -10.18 -11.06
C LYS A 91 5.33 -9.56 -9.79
N LEU A 92 6.58 -9.12 -9.90
CA LEU A 92 7.22 -8.25 -8.94
C LEU A 92 6.78 -6.80 -9.21
N ILE A 93 6.36 -6.13 -8.16
CA ILE A 93 5.94 -4.73 -8.15
C ILE A 93 6.95 -3.96 -7.30
N PRO A 94 7.74 -3.02 -7.88
CA PRO A 94 8.63 -2.19 -7.10
C PRO A 94 7.84 -1.22 -6.21
N ALA A 95 8.42 -0.86 -5.09
CA ALA A 95 7.87 0.15 -4.21
C ALA A 95 8.25 1.55 -4.74
N PRO A 96 7.39 2.58 -4.56
CA PRO A 96 7.62 3.90 -5.11
C PRO A 96 8.90 4.58 -4.61
N ASP A 97 9.62 5.27 -5.52
CA ASP A 97 10.79 6.09 -5.16
C ASP A 97 10.35 7.35 -4.40
N ALA A 98 10.33 7.26 -3.06
CA ALA A 98 10.03 8.39 -2.20
C ALA A 98 11.22 9.37 -2.12
N GLN A 99 11.34 10.28 -3.08
CA GLN A 99 12.33 11.35 -2.99
C GLN A 99 11.91 12.42 -1.96
N ILE A 100 12.57 12.42 -0.80
CA ILE A 100 12.36 13.42 0.23
C ILE A 100 13.10 14.72 -0.14
N HIS A 101 12.35 15.68 -0.68
CA HIS A 101 12.84 17.05 -0.86
C HIS A 101 12.44 17.89 0.36
N ALA A 102 13.38 18.15 1.26
CA ALA A 102 13.15 19.00 2.41
C ALA A 102 12.96 20.47 1.97
N VAL A 103 11.72 20.93 1.94
CA VAL A 103 11.38 22.33 1.57
C VAL A 103 11.54 23.30 2.77
N ALA A 104 11.82 22.77 3.96
CA ALA A 104 12.06 23.56 5.17
C ALA A 104 13.56 23.68 5.46
N SER A 105 14.07 24.91 5.48
CA SER A 105 15.36 25.22 6.08
C SER A 105 15.36 24.75 7.54
N ARG A 106 16.35 23.93 7.93
CA ARG A 106 16.58 23.56 9.34
C ARG A 106 16.73 24.86 10.15
N ARG A 107 15.68 25.24 10.88
CA ARG A 107 15.74 26.31 11.87
C ARG A 107 15.89 25.66 13.24
N SER A 108 16.79 26.20 14.05
CA SER A 108 17.02 25.78 15.42
C SER A 108 15.73 25.87 16.25
N GLU A 109 15.57 24.93 17.19
CA GLU A 109 14.44 24.77 18.12
C GLU A 109 14.06 26.08 18.84
N GLU A 110 15.02 27.00 18.98
CA GLU A 110 14.86 28.27 19.67
C GLU A 110 13.98 29.30 18.91
N SER A 111 13.74 29.10 17.61
CA SER A 111 12.98 30.04 16.78
C SER A 111 11.48 29.69 16.61
N VAL A 112 11.03 28.56 17.16
CA VAL A 112 9.65 28.06 16.97
C VAL A 112 8.63 28.86 17.81
N SER A 113 9.03 29.49 18.92
CA SER A 113 8.07 30.17 19.82
C SER A 113 7.50 31.48 19.26
N GLY A 114 8.21 32.15 18.35
CA GLY A 114 7.87 33.52 17.90
C GLY A 114 6.83 33.63 16.78
N GLN A 115 6.58 32.56 16.01
CA GLN A 115 5.61 32.57 14.90
C GLN A 115 4.38 31.70 15.13
N VAL A 116 4.39 30.83 16.15
CA VAL A 116 3.23 30.00 16.53
C VAL A 116 2.06 30.83 17.10
N VAL A 117 2.30 32.09 17.50
CA VAL A 117 1.31 32.92 18.21
C VAL A 117 0.47 33.83 17.30
N ARG A 118 0.70 33.89 15.98
CA ARG A 118 -0.10 34.75 15.08
C ARG A 118 -0.85 33.95 14.02
N ARG A 119 -1.99 33.34 14.39
CA ARG A 119 -3.12 32.91 13.51
C ARG A 119 -4.25 32.24 14.32
N ALA A 120 -4.62 32.83 15.45
CA ALA A 120 -5.50 32.22 16.45
C ALA A 120 -7.01 32.31 16.15
N ASN A 121 -7.48 31.94 14.93
CA ASN A 121 -8.93 31.93 14.65
C ASN A 121 -9.45 30.80 13.73
N SER A 122 -8.63 29.85 13.27
CA SER A 122 -9.13 28.57 12.73
C SER A 122 -8.39 27.39 13.35
N ASN A 123 -9.13 26.35 13.73
CA ASN A 123 -8.60 25.14 14.37
C ASN A 123 -7.83 24.23 13.40
N ASP A 124 -7.84 24.54 12.11
CA ASP A 124 -7.10 23.83 11.07
C ASP A 124 -6.32 24.85 10.23
N MET A 125 -4.99 24.79 10.34
CA MET A 125 -4.06 25.79 9.81
C MET A 125 -3.07 25.19 8.80
N LEU A 126 -3.20 23.89 8.51
CA LEU A 126 -2.40 23.22 7.49
C LEU A 126 -2.75 23.78 6.12
N SER A 127 -1.75 24.28 5.39
CA SER A 127 -1.97 24.92 4.08
C SER A 127 -2.64 23.98 3.09
N THR A 128 -2.35 22.68 3.17
CA THR A 128 -3.01 21.64 2.36
C THR A 128 -4.48 21.51 2.71
N HIS A 129 -4.84 21.51 4.00
CA HIS A 129 -6.23 21.43 4.44
C HIS A 129 -7.06 22.64 3.99
N VAL A 130 -6.49 23.84 4.03
CA VAL A 130 -7.16 25.06 3.54
C VAL A 130 -7.35 25.00 2.02
N GLN A 131 -6.33 24.56 1.28
CA GLN A 131 -6.41 24.43 -0.19
C GLN A 131 -7.45 23.39 -0.62
N THR A 132 -7.56 22.28 0.11
CA THR A 132 -8.52 21.20 -0.18
C THR A 132 -9.85 21.36 0.54
N GLN A 133 -10.05 22.45 1.28
CA GLN A 133 -11.27 22.79 2.03
C GLN A 133 -11.64 21.79 3.14
N VAL A 134 -10.66 21.01 3.61
CA VAL A 134 -10.79 20.13 4.78
C VAL A 134 -11.14 20.93 6.03
N ASP A 135 -10.56 22.13 6.18
CA ASP A 135 -10.86 23.08 7.26
C ASP A 135 -12.36 23.40 7.34
N LYS A 136 -13.01 23.62 6.19
CA LYS A 136 -14.45 23.92 6.11
C LYS A 136 -15.33 22.71 6.44
N LEU A 137 -14.92 21.51 6.04
CA LEU A 137 -15.64 20.27 6.35
C LEU A 137 -15.57 19.96 7.85
N ARG A 138 -14.38 20.10 8.44
CA ARG A 138 -14.17 19.91 9.88
C ARG A 138 -14.92 20.95 10.70
N ALA A 139 -15.00 22.20 10.24
CA ALA A 139 -15.82 23.23 10.88
C ALA A 139 -17.33 22.89 10.90
N LYS A 140 -17.79 22.02 10.00
CA LYS A 140 -19.16 21.46 9.99
C LYS A 140 -19.29 20.16 10.79
N GLY A 141 -18.23 19.70 11.46
CA GLY A 141 -18.20 18.44 12.21
C GLY A 141 -17.97 17.20 11.34
N ILE A 142 -17.62 17.34 10.06
CA ILE A 142 -17.34 16.21 9.16
C ILE A 142 -15.86 15.84 9.31
N THR A 143 -15.58 14.78 10.07
CA THR A 143 -14.22 14.34 10.44
C THR A 143 -13.93 12.87 10.12
N GLY A 144 -14.87 12.19 9.45
CA GLY A 144 -14.73 10.79 9.03
C GLY A 144 -15.26 9.75 10.02
N GLU A 145 -16.04 10.17 11.03
CA GLU A 145 -16.68 9.25 11.96
C GLU A 145 -17.51 8.17 11.25
N GLY A 146 -17.40 6.93 11.72
CA GLY A 146 -18.07 5.76 11.13
C GLY A 146 -17.42 5.20 9.86
N VAL A 147 -16.35 5.83 9.35
CA VAL A 147 -15.62 5.37 8.17
C VAL A 147 -14.37 4.57 8.59
N LYS A 148 -14.20 3.39 8.00
CA LYS A 148 -13.00 2.56 8.10
C LYS A 148 -12.19 2.66 6.81
N ILE A 149 -10.90 2.99 6.91
CA ILE A 149 -9.98 3.10 5.78
C ILE A 149 -8.89 2.03 5.92
N ALA A 150 -8.76 1.19 4.89
CA ALA A 150 -7.66 0.26 4.76
C ALA A 150 -6.46 0.96 4.11
N VAL A 151 -5.31 0.90 4.76
CA VAL A 151 -4.02 1.41 4.25
C VAL A 151 -3.19 0.21 3.84
N ILE A 152 -3.10 -0.03 2.53
CA ILE A 152 -2.27 -1.09 1.95
C ILE A 152 -0.92 -0.47 1.55
N ASP A 153 0.11 -0.73 2.36
CA ASP A 153 1.40 -0.02 2.29
C ASP A 153 2.51 -0.79 3.06
N SER A 154 3.55 -0.12 3.57
CA SER A 154 4.59 -0.67 4.46
C SER A 154 4.14 -1.00 5.89
N GLY A 155 2.84 -0.88 6.16
CA GLY A 155 2.26 -0.98 7.49
C GLY A 155 2.00 0.39 8.13
N ILE A 156 1.62 0.39 9.41
CA ILE A 156 1.45 1.62 10.20
C ILE A 156 2.15 1.46 11.54
N ASP A 157 3.03 2.40 11.90
CA ASP A 157 3.54 2.49 13.27
C ASP A 157 2.45 3.04 14.20
N TYR A 158 1.54 2.15 14.61
CA TYR A 158 0.45 2.45 15.53
C TYR A 158 0.94 2.86 16.92
N THR A 159 2.23 2.71 17.23
CA THR A 159 2.83 3.18 18.49
C THR A 159 3.15 4.68 18.47
N HIS A 160 3.08 5.33 17.31
CA HIS A 160 3.35 6.75 17.15
C HIS A 160 2.31 7.62 17.87
N GLU A 161 2.74 8.73 18.49
CA GLU A 161 1.87 9.59 19.31
C GLU A 161 0.69 10.18 18.52
N ALA A 162 0.95 10.62 17.29
CA ALA A 162 -0.09 11.14 16.41
C ALA A 162 -1.05 10.03 15.90
N LEU A 163 -0.74 8.75 16.09
CA LEU A 163 -1.56 7.63 15.60
C LEU A 163 -2.22 6.81 16.72
N GLY A 164 -2.24 7.36 17.94
CA GLY A 164 -3.02 6.82 19.06
C GLY A 164 -2.29 5.85 19.99
N LYS A 165 -1.02 5.49 19.70
CA LYS A 165 -0.17 4.64 20.54
C LYS A 165 -0.72 3.24 20.84
N CYS A 166 -1.63 2.72 20.03
CA CYS A 166 -2.22 1.40 20.25
C CYS A 166 -2.80 0.76 18.99
N LEU A 167 -2.92 -0.57 19.03
CA LEU A 167 -3.56 -1.41 18.02
C LEU A 167 -4.76 -2.14 18.66
N GLY A 168 -5.92 -2.10 18.01
CA GLY A 168 -7.08 -2.90 18.39
C GLY A 168 -8.41 -2.14 18.34
N PRO A 169 -9.54 -2.77 18.67
CA PRO A 169 -10.88 -2.24 18.36
C PRO A 169 -11.19 -0.84 18.89
N ASN A 170 -10.56 -0.45 20.00
CA ASN A 170 -10.74 0.86 20.65
C ASN A 170 -9.69 1.92 20.24
N CYS A 171 -8.76 1.56 19.35
CA CYS A 171 -7.68 2.43 18.88
C CYS A 171 -8.05 3.18 17.60
N LEU A 172 -7.17 4.08 17.16
CA LEU A 172 -7.27 4.67 15.82
C LEU A 172 -7.02 3.60 14.75
N VAL A 173 -5.92 2.85 14.91
CA VAL A 173 -5.61 1.67 14.11
C VAL A 173 -6.32 0.48 14.74
N VAL A 174 -7.42 0.05 14.13
CA VAL A 174 -8.34 -0.94 14.73
C VAL A 174 -7.91 -2.39 14.53
N GLY A 175 -6.98 -2.62 13.61
CA GLY A 175 -6.49 -3.93 13.23
C GLY A 175 -5.68 -3.85 11.95
N GLY A 176 -5.49 -5.01 11.32
CA GLY A 176 -4.68 -5.12 10.14
C GLY A 176 -4.06 -6.50 10.02
N TYR A 177 -3.18 -6.65 9.02
CA TYR A 177 -2.47 -7.90 8.75
C TYR A 177 -1.15 -7.62 8.04
N ASP A 178 -0.10 -8.37 8.37
CA ASP A 178 1.14 -8.39 7.63
C ASP A 178 1.12 -9.56 6.64
N PHE A 179 1.16 -9.27 5.35
CA PHE A 179 1.14 -10.28 4.29
C PHE A 179 2.51 -10.80 3.91
N VAL A 180 3.59 -10.18 4.39
CA VAL A 180 4.93 -10.40 3.88
C VAL A 180 5.91 -10.84 4.95
N GLY A 181 5.82 -10.25 6.15
CA GLY A 181 6.76 -10.45 7.23
C GLY A 181 8.11 -9.75 7.02
N ASP A 182 8.91 -9.74 8.08
CA ASP A 182 10.12 -8.90 8.19
C ASP A 182 11.30 -9.29 7.30
N ASN A 183 11.26 -10.45 6.64
CA ASN A 183 12.35 -10.94 5.77
C ASN A 183 11.96 -11.00 4.28
N PHE A 184 10.80 -10.46 3.90
CA PHE A 184 10.33 -10.53 2.53
C PHE A 184 11.08 -9.56 1.61
N ASN A 185 11.49 -10.08 0.45
CA ASN A 185 12.29 -9.37 -0.56
C ASN A 185 11.66 -9.39 -1.97
N GLY A 186 10.40 -9.82 -2.07
CA GLY A 186 9.67 -9.96 -3.34
C GLY A 186 10.01 -11.23 -4.15
N SER A 187 11.12 -11.91 -3.84
CA SER A 187 11.53 -13.17 -4.50
C SER A 187 11.38 -14.40 -3.60
N ASN A 188 11.37 -14.24 -2.28
CA ASN A 188 11.13 -15.34 -1.34
C ASN A 188 9.63 -15.54 -1.07
N THR A 189 9.30 -16.68 -0.44
CA THR A 189 7.93 -16.92 0.03
C THR A 189 7.61 -15.96 1.18
N PRO A 190 6.48 -15.24 1.14
CA PRO A 190 6.07 -14.38 2.26
C PRO A 190 5.83 -15.20 3.53
N VAL A 191 6.04 -14.59 4.69
CA VAL A 191 5.75 -15.18 6.00
C VAL A 191 4.80 -14.25 6.75
N PRO A 192 3.47 -14.38 6.49
CA PRO A 192 2.48 -13.48 7.05
C PRO A 192 2.33 -13.62 8.57
N ASP A 193 1.96 -12.53 9.22
CA ASP A 193 1.61 -12.51 10.65
C ASP A 193 0.56 -11.42 10.97
N ASN A 194 0.20 -11.31 12.26
CA ASN A 194 -0.86 -10.41 12.71
C ASN A 194 -0.36 -9.01 13.13
N ASP A 195 0.93 -8.70 12.98
CA ASP A 195 1.52 -7.42 13.35
C ASP A 195 1.83 -6.55 12.11
N PRO A 196 0.90 -5.70 11.67
CA PRO A 196 1.08 -4.86 10.47
C PRO A 196 1.92 -3.61 10.73
N ARG A 197 2.81 -3.65 11.74
CA ARG A 197 3.56 -2.47 12.16
C ARG A 197 4.60 -2.11 11.10
N ASP A 198 4.65 -0.82 10.78
CA ASP A 198 5.76 -0.29 10.02
C ASP A 198 6.98 -0.13 10.94
N THR A 199 8.05 -0.87 10.65
CA THR A 199 9.25 -0.91 11.50
C THR A 199 10.47 -0.25 10.87
N CYS A 200 10.39 0.18 9.61
CA CYS A 200 11.57 0.65 8.90
C CYS A 200 11.33 1.69 7.81
N TRP A 201 10.35 1.51 6.92
CA TRP A 201 10.23 2.41 5.77
C TRP A 201 9.50 3.70 6.13
N GLY A 202 8.46 3.61 6.96
CA GLY A 202 7.69 4.76 7.43
C GLY A 202 6.70 5.33 6.40
N HIS A 203 6.65 4.79 5.17
CA HIS A 203 5.80 5.31 4.10
C HIS A 203 4.30 5.19 4.47
N GLY A 204 3.84 3.99 4.85
CA GLY A 204 2.48 3.77 5.31
C GLY A 204 2.14 4.53 6.60
N THR A 205 3.11 4.71 7.50
CA THR A 205 2.95 5.57 8.68
C THR A 205 2.73 7.04 8.31
N HIS A 206 3.48 7.54 7.32
CA HIS A 206 3.33 8.90 6.80
C HIS A 206 1.95 9.08 6.14
N VAL A 207 1.51 8.12 5.33
CA VAL A 207 0.17 8.09 4.72
C VAL A 207 -0.92 8.10 5.79
N ALA A 208 -0.82 7.24 6.80
CA ALA A 208 -1.74 7.21 7.93
C ALA A 208 -1.80 8.55 8.67
N GLY A 209 -0.66 9.25 8.78
CA GLY A 209 -0.57 10.59 9.34
C GLY A 209 -1.35 11.63 8.55
N ILE A 210 -1.23 11.63 7.21
CA ILE A 210 -2.01 12.50 6.32
C ILE A 210 -3.51 12.25 6.50
N ILE A 211 -3.91 10.99 6.65
CA ILE A 211 -5.32 10.61 6.77
C ILE A 211 -5.88 11.01 8.14
N ALA A 212 -5.27 10.56 9.23
CA ALA A 212 -5.94 10.55 10.53
C ALA A 212 -5.04 10.93 11.73
N ALA A 213 -3.92 11.62 11.52
CA ALA A 213 -3.11 12.09 12.64
C ALA A 213 -3.96 12.87 13.66
N GLN A 214 -3.87 12.45 14.92
CA GLN A 214 -4.52 13.07 16.06
C GLN A 214 -3.81 14.37 16.44
N PRO A 215 -4.50 15.31 17.12
CA PRO A 215 -3.85 16.48 17.71
C PRO A 215 -2.65 16.06 18.56
N ASN A 216 -1.50 16.65 18.26
CA ASN A 216 -0.23 16.28 18.87
C ASN A 216 0.68 17.51 19.05
N LYS A 217 1.79 17.33 19.77
CA LYS A 217 2.72 18.41 20.13
C LYS A 217 3.43 19.05 18.94
N LEU A 218 3.46 18.40 17.77
CA LEU A 218 4.09 18.90 16.55
C LEU A 218 3.15 19.80 15.74
N GLY A 219 1.89 19.92 16.14
CA GLY A 219 0.96 20.92 15.59
C GLY A 219 0.34 20.57 14.24
N PHE A 220 0.42 19.31 13.80
CA PHE A 220 -0.29 18.83 12.61
C PHE A 220 -1.40 17.84 12.97
N THR A 221 -2.38 17.67 12.08
CA THR A 221 -3.47 16.69 12.18
C THR A 221 -3.76 16.12 10.80
N GLY A 222 -4.34 14.93 10.74
CA GLY A 222 -4.81 14.34 9.49
C GLY A 222 -6.09 15.01 8.99
N ALA A 223 -6.44 14.73 7.74
CA ALA A 223 -7.62 15.29 7.08
C ALA A 223 -8.93 14.85 7.75
N ALA A 224 -9.00 13.59 8.20
CA ALA A 224 -10.18 12.96 8.77
C ALA A 224 -9.80 12.23 10.09
N PRO A 225 -9.60 12.96 11.20
CA PRO A 225 -9.05 12.38 12.43
C PRO A 225 -10.01 11.41 13.15
N ASN A 226 -11.30 11.33 12.78
CA ASN A 226 -12.26 10.45 13.45
C ASN A 226 -12.55 9.15 12.67
N VAL A 227 -11.85 8.89 11.57
CA VAL A 227 -11.90 7.59 10.89
C VAL A 227 -11.29 6.50 11.77
N LYS A 228 -11.52 5.24 11.39
CA LYS A 228 -10.73 4.10 11.85
C LYS A 228 -9.79 3.65 10.73
N LEU A 229 -8.55 3.31 11.07
CA LEU A 229 -7.57 2.79 10.13
C LEU A 229 -7.39 1.28 10.31
N ALA A 230 -7.22 0.56 9.21
CA ALA A 230 -6.73 -0.82 9.21
C ALA A 230 -5.42 -0.88 8.42
N ALA A 231 -4.37 -1.44 9.00
CA ALA A 231 -3.03 -1.49 8.40
C ALA A 231 -2.84 -2.81 7.66
N TYR A 232 -2.58 -2.79 6.35
CA TYR A 232 -2.28 -3.98 5.58
C TYR A 232 -0.88 -3.85 5.01
N ARG A 233 0.06 -4.53 5.65
CA ARG A 233 1.47 -4.45 5.29
C ARG A 233 1.76 -5.39 4.12
N VAL A 234 2.11 -4.81 2.98
CA VAL A 234 2.49 -5.51 1.74
C VAL A 234 3.94 -5.25 1.33
N PHE A 235 4.59 -4.28 1.98
CA PHE A 235 6.01 -4.02 1.84
C PHE A 235 6.75 -4.29 3.14
N ASN A 236 7.99 -4.69 2.98
CA ASN A 236 8.95 -4.76 4.05
C ASN A 236 9.99 -3.64 3.88
N CYS A 237 11.13 -3.70 4.58
CA CYS A 237 12.25 -2.75 4.44
C CYS A 237 12.93 -2.78 3.07
N GLN A 238 12.53 -3.72 2.22
CA GLN A 238 12.96 -3.82 0.83
C GLN A 238 11.84 -3.28 -0.06
N THR A 239 12.24 -2.54 -1.10
CA THR A 239 11.35 -1.75 -1.95
C THR A 239 10.68 -2.59 -3.03
N SER A 240 10.16 -3.76 -2.71
CA SER A 240 9.39 -4.56 -3.66
C SER A 240 8.33 -5.43 -2.97
N THR A 241 7.22 -5.63 -3.66
CA THR A 241 6.17 -6.57 -3.33
C THR A 241 5.76 -7.34 -4.57
N THR A 242 4.72 -8.15 -4.48
CA THR A 242 4.20 -8.92 -5.63
C THR A 242 2.70 -8.73 -5.79
N ASP A 243 2.22 -8.88 -7.01
CA ASP A 243 0.82 -8.64 -7.36
C ASP A 243 -0.16 -9.54 -6.59
N ASP A 244 0.20 -10.80 -6.35
CA ASP A 244 -0.58 -11.71 -5.51
C ASP A 244 -0.74 -11.25 -4.05
N VAL A 245 0.31 -10.68 -3.45
CA VAL A 245 0.29 -10.09 -2.10
C VAL A 245 -0.64 -8.88 -2.07
N ILE A 246 -0.56 -8.01 -3.10
CA ILE A 246 -1.45 -6.85 -3.22
C ILE A 246 -2.91 -7.30 -3.39
N ILE A 247 -3.16 -8.32 -4.22
CA ILE A 247 -4.50 -8.89 -4.41
C ILE A 247 -5.04 -9.45 -3.09
N ALA A 248 -4.23 -10.20 -2.33
CA ALA A 248 -4.61 -10.72 -1.02
C ALA A 248 -5.00 -9.58 -0.05
N ALA A 249 -4.22 -8.50 -0.02
CA ALA A 249 -4.50 -7.34 0.81
C ALA A 249 -5.79 -6.61 0.41
N LEU A 250 -6.04 -6.44 -0.90
CA LEU A 250 -7.27 -5.84 -1.41
C LEU A 250 -8.51 -6.66 -1.02
N LEU A 251 -8.44 -7.97 -1.20
CA LEU A 251 -9.53 -8.89 -0.87
C LEU A 251 -9.78 -8.93 0.64
N ARG A 252 -8.72 -8.99 1.45
CA ARG A 252 -8.85 -8.98 2.91
C ARG A 252 -9.41 -7.65 3.43
N ALA A 253 -8.97 -6.52 2.89
CA ALA A 253 -9.48 -5.20 3.25
C ALA A 253 -11.00 -5.08 2.99
N GLN A 254 -11.48 -5.63 1.88
CA GLN A 254 -12.92 -5.70 1.60
C GLN A 254 -13.64 -6.61 2.61
N GLN A 255 -13.12 -7.81 2.87
CA GLN A 255 -13.71 -8.76 3.82
C GLN A 255 -13.76 -8.23 5.25
N ASP A 256 -12.75 -7.46 5.67
CA ASP A 256 -12.70 -6.79 6.96
C ASP A 256 -13.59 -5.53 7.02
N GLY A 257 -14.32 -5.23 5.94
CA GLY A 257 -15.33 -4.18 5.88
C GLY A 257 -14.75 -2.76 5.80
N ALA A 258 -13.64 -2.58 5.08
CA ALA A 258 -13.15 -1.24 4.76
C ALA A 258 -14.14 -0.50 3.84
N ASN A 259 -14.42 0.77 4.15
CA ASN A 259 -15.24 1.63 3.30
C ASN A 259 -14.41 2.27 2.17
N ILE A 260 -13.14 2.52 2.44
CA ILE A 260 -12.17 3.08 1.51
C ILE A 260 -10.91 2.23 1.60
N ILE A 261 -10.33 1.91 0.45
CA ILE A 261 -9.02 1.29 0.36
C ILE A 261 -8.08 2.31 -0.28
N THR A 262 -6.99 2.63 0.40
CA THR A 262 -5.88 3.37 -0.20
C THR A 262 -4.73 2.41 -0.46
N LEU A 263 -4.19 2.47 -1.67
CA LEU A 263 -3.09 1.66 -2.15
C LEU A 263 -2.09 2.62 -2.79
N LEU A 264 -0.90 2.73 -2.22
CA LEU A 264 0.15 3.58 -2.76
C LEU A 264 1.32 2.71 -3.23
N LEU A 265 1.44 2.65 -4.56
CA LEU A 265 2.44 1.88 -5.31
C LEU A 265 2.90 2.73 -6.51
N GLU A 266 4.12 2.52 -7.01
CA GLU A 266 4.44 2.88 -8.39
C GLU A 266 3.95 1.75 -9.31
N LEU A 267 3.32 2.10 -10.42
CA LEU A 267 2.85 1.18 -11.47
C LEU A 267 3.51 1.50 -12.81
#